data_AF-A0A2M7R3D4-F1
#
_entry.id   AF-A0A2M7R3D4-F1
#
_cell.length_a   1.000
_cell.length_b   1.000
_cell.length_c   1.000
_cell.angle_alpha   90.00
_cell.angle_beta   90.00
_cell.angle_gamma   90.00
#
_symmetry.space_group_name_H-M   'P 1'
#
loop_
_entity.id
_entity.type
_entity.pdbx_description
1 polymer ?
#
loop_
_entity_poly.entity_id
_entity_poly.type
_entity_poly.pdbx_seq_one_letter_code
_entity_poly.pdbx_strand_id
1 'polypeptide(L)'
;MLKTVKVAVSMSSEDFKVIEEIRKRDGITRSGVVVKAVRLLRDKSEKEKMIKAYENGYKKYPEKLIEIKAIEKACIETLSDEVWE
;
A
#
# COMPACT_ATOMS: atom_id res chain seq x y z
N MET A 1 6.28 -7.92 -24.57
CA MET A 1 5.71 -9.08 -23.84
C MET A 1 6.22 -9.06 -22.41
N LEU A 2 5.35 -9.01 -21.40
CA LEU A 2 5.74 -9.22 -20.01
C LEU A 2 6.13 -10.69 -19.83
N LYS A 3 7.40 -10.96 -19.55
CA LYS A 3 7.92 -12.32 -19.39
C LYS A 3 7.56 -12.83 -18.00
N THR A 4 6.70 -13.85 -17.90
CA THR A 4 6.40 -14.52 -16.63
C THR A 4 7.60 -15.36 -16.19
N VAL A 5 8.06 -15.17 -14.96
CA VAL A 5 9.15 -15.94 -14.35
C VAL A 5 8.56 -17.02 -13.44
N LYS A 6 9.02 -18.25 -13.59
CA LYS A 6 8.64 -19.37 -12.71
C LYS A 6 9.72 -19.57 -11.66
N VAL A 7 9.32 -19.81 -10.42
CA VAL A 7 10.21 -20.03 -9.28
C VAL A 7 9.71 -21.25 -8.50
N ALA A 8 10.62 -22.13 -8.11
CA ALA A 8 10.37 -23.19 -7.15
C ALA A 8 10.81 -22.70 -5.76
N VAL A 9 9.97 -22.91 -4.75
CA VAL A 9 10.20 -22.40 -3.39
C VAL A 9 10.01 -23.54 -2.39
N SER A 10 10.98 -23.70 -1.50
CA SER A 10 10.86 -24.58 -0.33
C SER A 10 10.29 -23.77 0.84
N MET A 11 9.36 -24.37 1.60
CA MET A 11 8.71 -23.74 2.75
C MET A 11 8.35 -24.81 3.79
N SER A 12 8.08 -24.38 5.02
CA SER A 12 7.64 -25.29 6.07
C SER A 12 6.26 -25.88 5.79
N SER A 13 5.93 -26.99 6.45
CA SER A 13 4.58 -27.57 6.39
C SER A 13 3.53 -26.62 6.94
N GLU A 14 3.90 -25.81 7.94
CA GLU A 14 3.04 -24.83 8.58
C GLU A 14 2.70 -23.70 7.62
N ASP A 15 3.70 -23.14 6.93
CA ASP A 15 3.49 -22.07 5.94
C ASP A 15 2.63 -22.56 4.77
N PHE A 16 2.85 -23.80 4.33
CA PHE A 16 2.05 -24.39 3.26
C PHE A 16 0.58 -24.58 3.65
N LYS A 17 0.30 -24.96 4.92
CA LYS A 17 -1.07 -25.05 5.43
C LYS A 17 -1.78 -23.71 5.38
N VAL A 18 -1.12 -22.63 5.80
CA VAL A 18 -1.67 -21.27 5.75
C VAL A 18 -2.01 -20.88 4.30
N ILE A 19 -1.13 -21.21 3.34
CA ILE A 19 -1.40 -20.96 1.92
C ILE A 19 -2.65 -21.74 1.47
N GLU A 20 -2.79 -23.01 1.84
CA GLU A 20 -3.94 -23.81 1.45
C GLU A 20 -5.26 -23.32 2.07
N GLU A 21 -5.24 -22.82 3.31
CA GLU A 21 -6.41 -22.23 3.96
C GLU A 21 -6.87 -20.97 3.23
N ILE A 22 -5.95 -20.04 2.95
CA ILE A 22 -6.25 -18.82 2.19
C ILE A 22 -6.73 -19.17 0.78
N ARG A 23 -6.07 -20.14 0.13
CA ARG A 23 -6.43 -20.61 -1.21
C ARG A 23 -7.88 -21.09 -1.26
N LYS A 24 -8.27 -21.94 -0.31
CA LYS A 24 -9.65 -22.50 -0.23
C LYS A 24 -10.67 -21.42 0.07
N ARG A 25 -10.36 -20.51 1.00
CA ARG A 25 -11.24 -19.42 1.41
C ARG A 25 -11.46 -18.40 0.28
N ASP A 26 -10.40 -18.02 -0.43
CA ASP A 26 -10.43 -16.96 -1.46
C ASP A 26 -10.70 -17.51 -2.87
N GLY A 27 -10.73 -18.84 -3.07
CA GLY A 27 -11.00 -19.47 -4.37
C GLY A 27 -9.88 -19.27 -5.42
N ILE A 28 -8.66 -18.96 -5.00
CA ILE A 28 -7.53 -18.65 -5.89
C ILE A 28 -6.55 -19.82 -6.04
N THR A 29 -5.51 -19.66 -6.85
CA THR A 29 -4.42 -20.65 -6.97
C THR A 29 -3.36 -20.43 -5.88
N ARG A 30 -2.53 -21.44 -5.60
CA ARG A 30 -1.39 -21.33 -4.66
C ARG A 30 -0.45 -20.20 -5.04
N SER A 31 -0.06 -20.13 -6.32
CA SER A 31 0.75 -19.03 -6.84
C SER A 31 0.04 -17.69 -6.74
N GLY A 32 -1.29 -17.66 -6.89
CA GLY A 32 -2.11 -16.47 -6.65
C GLY A 32 -2.00 -15.95 -5.22
N VAL A 33 -2.03 -16.84 -4.22
CA VAL A 33 -1.81 -16.47 -2.81
C VAL A 33 -0.44 -15.83 -2.63
N VAL A 34 0.62 -16.46 -3.13
CA VAL A 34 2.00 -15.96 -3.02
C VAL A 34 2.15 -14.62 -3.72
N VAL A 35 1.63 -14.47 -4.94
CA VAL A 35 1.68 -13.20 -5.69
C VAL A 35 0.93 -12.08 -4.95
N LYS A 36 -0.24 -12.38 -4.39
CA LYS A 36 -1.01 -11.42 -3.57
C LYS A 36 -0.23 -10.99 -2.34
N ALA A 37 0.40 -11.93 -1.63
CA ALA A 37 1.24 -11.64 -0.47
C ALA A 37 2.46 -10.76 -0.82
N VAL A 38 3.16 -11.07 -1.92
CA VAL A 38 4.31 -10.27 -2.39
C VAL A 38 3.91 -8.84 -2.71
N ARG A 39 2.76 -8.65 -3.38
CA ARG A 39 2.23 -7.30 -3.67
C ARG A 39 1.91 -6.53 -2.39
N LEU A 40 1.20 -7.14 -1.45
CA LEU A 40 0.88 -6.53 -0.17
C LEU A 40 2.14 -6.14 0.61
N LEU A 41 3.17 -6.99 0.60
CA LEU A 41 4.44 -6.70 1.24
C LEU A 41 5.16 -5.51 0.59
N ARG A 42 5.21 -5.48 -0.75
CA ARG A 42 5.78 -4.35 -1.50
C ARG A 42 5.06 -3.06 -1.15
N ASP A 43 3.74 -3.05 -1.29
CA ASP A 43 2.92 -1.85 -1.09
C ASP A 43 3.03 -1.33 0.35
N LYS A 44 3.07 -2.25 1.33
CA LYS A 44 3.34 -1.91 2.74
C LYS A 44 4.71 -1.26 2.91
N SER A 45 5.75 -1.83 2.30
CA SER A 45 7.11 -1.29 2.41
C SER A 45 7.27 0.08 1.75
N GLU A 46 6.59 0.31 0.63
CA GLU A 46 6.57 1.61 -0.05
C GLU A 46 5.84 2.65 0.82
N LYS A 47 4.68 2.30 1.37
CA LYS A 47 3.94 3.17 2.27
C LYS A 47 4.76 3.54 3.51
N GLU A 48 5.43 2.58 4.14
CA GLU A 48 6.31 2.84 5.29
C GLU A 48 7.48 3.79 4.94
N LYS A 49 8.06 3.66 3.74
CA LYS A 49 9.10 4.58 3.27
C LYS A 49 8.55 5.99 3.10
N MET A 50 7.37 6.13 2.49
CA MET A 50 6.73 7.44 2.29
C MET A 50 6.39 8.11 3.62
N ILE A 51 5.85 7.36 4.58
CA ILE A 51 5.56 7.85 5.94
C ILE A 51 6.85 8.35 6.60
N LYS A 52 7.93 7.55 6.58
CA LYS A 52 9.21 7.96 7.17
C LYS A 52 9.79 9.20 6.48
N ALA A 53 9.67 9.31 5.16
CA ALA A 53 10.12 10.49 4.42
C ALA A 53 9.35 11.74 4.85
N TYR A 54 8.02 11.63 4.96
CA TYR A 54 7.15 12.69 5.45
C TYR A 54 7.52 13.11 6.89
N GLU A 55 7.59 12.17 7.83
CA GLU A 55 7.94 12.44 9.22
C GLU A 55 9.31 13.12 9.36
N ASN A 56 10.31 12.65 8.62
CA ASN A 56 11.64 13.23 8.64
C ASN A 56 11.66 14.64 8.03
N GLY A 57 10.86 14.87 6.99
CA GLY A 57 10.65 16.20 6.41
C GLY A 57 10.03 17.14 7.43
N TYR A 58 8.91 16.72 8.04
CA TYR A 58 8.17 17.51 9.01
C TYR A 58 8.98 17.83 10.27
N LYS A 59 9.80 16.89 10.77
CA LYS A 59 10.72 17.15 11.88
C LYS A 59 11.74 18.24 11.59
N LYS A 60 12.18 18.38 10.34
CA LYS A 60 13.16 19.39 9.92
C LYS A 60 12.50 20.71 9.55
N TYR A 61 11.36 20.63 8.89
CA TYR A 61 10.59 21.75 8.38
C TYR A 61 9.12 21.51 8.73
N PRO A 62 8.71 21.85 9.97
CA PRO A 62 7.32 21.75 10.34
C PRO A 62 6.52 22.78 9.54
N GLU A 63 5.30 22.40 9.18
CA GLU A 63 4.37 23.29 8.50
C GLU A 63 4.07 24.51 9.38
N LYS A 64 4.03 25.69 8.74
CA LYS A 64 3.65 26.93 9.44
C LYS A 64 2.15 27.09 9.42
N LEU A 65 1.60 27.72 10.46
CA LEU A 65 0.16 28.03 10.53
C LEU A 65 -0.37 28.80 9.32
N ILE A 66 0.48 29.61 8.67
CA ILE A 66 0.11 30.36 7.46
C ILE A 66 -0.01 29.42 6.26
N GLU A 67 0.88 28.45 6.13
CA GLU A 67 0.88 27.45 5.06
C GLU A 67 -0.35 26.53 5.20
N ILE A 68 -0.66 26.10 6.43
CA ILE A 68 -1.85 25.30 6.74
C ILE A 68 -3.12 26.06 6.33
N LYS A 69 -3.28 27.32 6.75
CA LYS A 69 -4.45 28.14 6.39
C LYS A 69 -4.58 28.38 4.89
N ALA A 70 -3.46 28.55 4.19
CA ALA A 70 -3.46 28.71 2.74
C ALA A 70 -3.93 27.43 2.02
N ILE A 71 -3.46 26.26 2.48
CA ILE A 71 -3.88 24.95 1.96
C ILE A 71 -5.36 24.70 2.27
N GLU A 72 -5.82 24.97 3.50
CA GLU A 72 -7.23 24.83 3.88
C GLU A 72 -8.13 25.68 2.98
N LYS A 73 -7.78 26.94 2.75
CA LYS A 73 -8.53 27.83 1.86
C LYS A 73 -8.57 27.29 0.43
N ALA A 74 -7.43 26.85 -0.11
CA ALA A 74 -7.36 26.28 -1.45
C ALA A 74 -8.17 24.98 -1.59
N CYS A 75 -8.16 24.11 -0.57
CA CYS A 75 -8.98 22.90 -0.55
C CYS A 75 -10.47 23.23 -0.55
N ILE A 76 -10.91 24.20 0.26
CA ILE A 76 -12.31 24.64 0.30
C ILE A 76 -12.74 25.17 -1.07
N GLU A 77 -11.95 26.06 -1.68
CA GLU A 77 -12.26 26.63 -3.00
C GLU A 77 -12.30 25.57 -4.11
N THR A 78 -11.45 24.53 -4.02
CA THR A 78 -11.41 23.45 -5.02
C THR A 78 -12.56 22.45 -4.85
N LEU A 79 -12.92 22.12 -3.61
CA LEU A 79 -13.97 21.14 -3.30
C LEU A 79 -15.38 21.76 -3.24
N SER A 80 -15.51 23.09 -3.15
CA SER A 80 -16.82 23.75 -3.13
C SER A 80 -17.57 23.70 -4.45
N ASP A 81 -16.85 23.46 -5.56
CA ASP A 81 -17.44 23.35 -6.89
C ASP A 81 -17.94 21.92 -7.21
N GLU A 82 -17.68 20.93 -6.34
CA GLU A 82 -18.25 19.58 -6.49
C GLU A 82 -19.68 19.55 -5.95
N VAL A 83 -20.65 19.47 -6.86
CA VAL A 83 -22.04 19.14 -6.52
C VAL A 83 -22.06 17.68 -6.04
N TRP A 84 -22.29 17.47 -4.75
CA TRP A 84 -22.49 16.15 -4.18
C TRP A 84 -23.84 15.58 -4.64
N GLU A 85 -23.83 14.66 -5.60
CA GLU A 85 -24.97 13.76 -5.92
C GLU A 85 -25.00 12.52 -5.02
#